data_AF-A0A831NZ81-F1
#
_entry.id   AF-A0A831NZ81-F1
#
_cell.length_a   1.000
_cell.length_b   1.000
_cell.length_c   1.000
_cell.angle_alpha   90.00
_cell.angle_beta   90.00
_cell.angle_gamma   90.00
#
_symmetry.space_group_name_H-M   'P 1'
#
loop_
_entity.id
_entity.type
_entity.pdbx_description
1 polymer ?
#
loop_
_entity_poly.entity_id
_entity_poly.type
_entity_poly.pdbx_seq_one_letter_code
_entity_poly.pdbx_strand_id
1 'polypeptide(L)'
;MLLVTLVLFISLIVHLYGIVKFIVENPQAYSLDPDGIMRAFKVHQPWFLYIIVALFSITWIYSVVDALVYGIKLDRQEKKSSNESLSN
;
A
#
# COMPACT_ATOMS: atom_id res chain seq x y z
N MET A 1 -4.89 10.94 -5.15
CA MET A 1 -3.95 9.82 -4.91
C MET A 1 -3.15 10.02 -3.63
N LEU A 2 -2.30 11.04 -3.51
CA LEU A 2 -1.45 11.25 -2.31
C LEU A 2 -2.20 11.30 -0.98
N LEU A 3 -3.33 11.99 -0.91
CA LEU A 3 -4.12 12.06 0.33
C LEU A 3 -4.80 10.72 0.66
N VAL A 4 -5.22 9.96 -0.37
CA VAL A 4 -5.83 8.63 -0.20
C VAL A 4 -4.79 7.62 0.26
N THR A 5 -3.60 7.61 -0.36
CA THR A 5 -2.49 6.74 0.06
C THR A 5 -2.02 7.10 1.47
N LEU A 6 -1.96 8.38 1.82
CA LEU A 6 -1.61 8.83 3.17
C LEU A 6 -2.63 8.33 4.21
N VAL A 7 -3.92 8.48 3.94
CA VAL A 7 -4.99 8.02 4.85
C VAL A 7 -4.95 6.49 5.02
N LEU A 8 -4.74 5.74 3.93
CA LEU A 8 -4.60 4.28 3.99
C LEU A 8 -3.35 3.87 4.79
N PHE A 9 -2.23 4.58 4.60
CA PHE A 9 -0.98 4.33 5.31
C PHE A 9 -1.10 4.60 6.81
N ILE A 10 -1.69 5.74 7.20
CA ILE A 10 -1.95 6.06 8.61
C ILE A 10 -2.89 5.02 9.22
N SER A 11 -3.95 4.64 8.52
CA SER A 11 -4.91 3.63 8.99
C SER A 11 -4.26 2.28 9.25
N LEU A 12 -3.32 1.87 8.37
CA LEU A 12 -2.53 0.65 8.52
C LEU A 12 -1.65 0.71 9.78
N ILE A 13 -0.92 1.82 9.97
CA ILE A 13 -0.05 2.00 11.16
C ILE A 13 -0.87 1.96 12.44
N VAL A 14 -2.02 2.65 12.48
CA VAL A 14 -2.89 2.67 13.66
C VAL A 14 -3.38 1.27 14.02
N HIS A 15 -3.79 0.46 13.03
CA HIS A 15 -4.22 -0.91 13.30
C HIS A 15 -3.07 -1.82 13.73
N LEU A 16 -1.90 -1.70 13.11
CA LEU A 16 -0.70 -2.45 13.52
C LEU A 16 -0.31 -2.10 14.96
N TYR A 17 -0.35 -0.82 15.31
CA TYR A 17 -0.12 -0.36 16.67
C TYR A 17 -1.15 -0.94 17.65
N GLY A 18 -2.43 -1.02 17.26
CA GLY A 18 -3.48 -1.66 18.05
C GLY A 18 -3.17 -3.14 18.35
N ILE A 19 -2.69 -3.89 17.36
CA ILE A 19 -2.31 -5.30 17.53
C ILE A 19 -1.10 -5.42 18.46
N VAL A 20 -0.07 -4.59 18.27
CA VAL A 20 1.12 -4.59 19.14
C VAL A 20 0.74 -4.23 20.57
N LYS A 21 -0.08 -3.19 20.76
CA LYS A 21 -0.59 -2.77 22.05
C LYS A 21 -1.38 -3.89 22.73
N PHE A 22 -2.25 -4.58 21.98
CA PHE A 22 -3.02 -5.72 22.49
C PHE A 22 -2.12 -6.86 22.98
N ILE A 23 -1.03 -7.17 22.26
CA ILE A 23 -0.04 -8.17 22.68
C ILE A 23 0.68 -7.72 23.96
N VAL A 24 1.11 -6.46 24.02
CA VAL A 24 1.80 -5.88 25.18
C VAL A 24 0.90 -5.82 26.41
N GLU A 25 -0.39 -5.54 26.25
CA GLU A 25 -1.38 -5.51 27.34
C GLU A 25 -1.78 -6.92 27.82
N ASN A 26 -1.55 -7.96 27.02
CA ASN A 26 -1.93 -9.35 27.33
C ASN A 26 -0.73 -10.33 27.26
N PRO A 27 0.36 -10.10 28.02
CA PRO A 27 1.60 -10.86 27.90
C PRO A 27 1.47 -12.32 28.37
N GLN A 28 0.45 -12.63 29.18
CA GLN A 28 0.16 -13.99 29.66
C GLN A 28 -0.57 -14.84 28.60
N ALA A 29 -1.28 -14.20 27.67
CA ALA A 29 -2.08 -14.87 26.64
C ALA A 29 -1.36 -14.93 25.28
N TYR A 30 -0.47 -13.98 25.00
CA TYR A 30 0.26 -13.88 23.74
C TYR A 30 1.74 -13.59 24.02
N SER A 31 2.61 -14.47 23.52
CA SER A 31 4.05 -14.23 23.52
C SER A 31 4.45 -13.34 22.33
N LEU A 32 5.62 -12.69 22.43
CA LEU A 32 6.21 -11.89 21.34
C LEU A 32 6.88 -12.75 20.26
N ASP A 33 6.74 -14.06 20.36
CA ASP A 33 7.25 -15.02 19.39
C ASP A 33 6.36 -15.00 18.13
N PRO A 34 6.85 -15.43 16.96
CA PRO A 34 6.09 -15.44 15.71
C PRO A 34 4.71 -16.12 15.85
N ASP A 35 4.64 -17.21 16.61
CA ASP A 35 3.39 -17.94 16.87
C ASP A 35 2.41 -17.19 17.77
N GLY A 36 2.92 -16.45 18.75
CA GLY A 36 2.11 -15.62 19.65
C GLY A 36 1.55 -14.39 18.92
N ILE A 37 2.36 -13.77 18.07
CA ILE A 37 1.94 -12.70 17.16
C ILE A 37 0.86 -13.21 16.19
N MET A 38 1.06 -14.37 15.56
CA MET A 38 0.10 -14.96 14.64
C MET A 38 -1.25 -15.27 15.32
N ARG A 39 -1.22 -15.74 16.56
CA ARG A 39 -2.43 -15.99 17.37
C ARG A 39 -3.16 -14.69 17.72
N ALA A 40 -2.44 -13.68 18.22
CA ALA A 40 -3.01 -12.37 18.52
C ALA A 40 -3.68 -11.77 17.28
N PHE A 41 -3.01 -11.89 16.12
CA PHE A 41 -3.51 -11.42 14.85
C PHE A 41 -4.79 -12.12 14.40
N LYS A 42 -4.90 -13.44 14.60
CA LYS A 42 -6.13 -14.21 14.29
C LYS A 42 -7.30 -13.86 15.21
N VAL A 43 -7.02 -13.63 16.50
CA VAL A 43 -8.06 -13.30 17.50
C VAL A 43 -8.61 -11.88 17.31
N HIS A 44 -7.77 -10.93 16.89
CA HIS A 44 -8.16 -9.53 16.71
C HIS A 44 -9.06 -9.26 15.48
N GLN A 45 -9.58 -10.31 14.82
CA GLN A 45 -10.43 -10.25 13.62
C GLN A 45 -9.87 -9.32 12.52
N PRO A 46 -8.87 -9.78 11.75
CA PRO A 46 -8.08 -8.94 10.84
C PRO A 46 -8.83 -8.49 9.57
N TRP A 47 -10.14 -8.64 9.51
CA TRP A 47 -10.97 -8.31 8.33
C TRP A 47 -10.75 -6.86 7.87
N PHE A 48 -10.69 -5.92 8.82
CA PHE A 48 -10.44 -4.51 8.52
C PHE A 48 -9.05 -4.27 7.95
N LEU A 49 -8.06 -5.04 8.41
CA LEU A 49 -6.69 -4.96 7.89
C LEU A 49 -6.62 -5.46 6.44
N TYR A 50 -7.33 -6.54 6.12
CA TYR A 50 -7.40 -7.05 4.75
C TYR A 50 -8.03 -6.06 3.79
N ILE A 51 -9.07 -5.31 4.22
CA ILE A 51 -9.66 -4.23 3.41
C ILE A 51 -8.63 -3.13 3.16
N ILE A 52 -7.94 -2.67 4.20
CA ILE A 52 -6.93 -1.61 4.08
C ILE A 52 -5.83 -2.04 3.10
N VAL A 53 -5.34 -3.27 3.23
CA VAL A 53 -4.32 -3.83 2.33
C VAL A 53 -4.86 -3.94 0.89
N ALA A 54 -6.09 -4.41 0.70
CA ALA A 54 -6.69 -4.51 -0.63
C ALA A 54 -6.83 -3.14 -1.31
N LEU A 55 -7.36 -2.14 -0.58
CA LEU A 55 -7.49 -0.77 -1.07
C LEU A 55 -6.13 -0.15 -1.39
N PHE A 56 -5.12 -0.40 -0.55
CA PHE A 56 -3.75 0.03 -0.79
C PHE A 56 -3.17 -0.62 -2.05
N SER A 57 -3.33 -1.93 -2.23
CA SER A 57 -2.89 -2.64 -3.43
C SER A 57 -3.55 -2.11 -4.70
N ILE A 58 -4.86 -1.87 -4.69
CA ILE A 58 -5.58 -1.30 -5.84
C ILE A 58 -5.02 0.09 -6.18
N THR A 59 -4.84 0.94 -5.17
CA THR A 59 -4.31 2.30 -5.32
C THR A 59 -2.87 2.30 -5.85
N TRP A 60 -2.07 1.35 -5.38
CA TRP A 60 -0.69 1.15 -5.82
C TRP A 60 -0.64 0.70 -7.28
N ILE A 61 -1.41 -0.32 -7.66
CA ILE A 61 -1.49 -0.81 -9.05
C ILE A 61 -1.91 0.34 -9.98
N TYR A 62 -2.95 1.10 -9.60
CA TYR A 62 -3.38 2.25 -10.38
C TYR A 62 -2.25 3.26 -10.58
N SER A 63 -1.49 3.58 -9.53
CA SER A 63 -0.39 4.54 -9.60
C SER A 63 0.75 4.04 -10.49
N VAL A 64 1.05 2.74 -10.46
CA VAL A 64 2.06 2.12 -11.35
C VAL A 64 1.61 2.18 -12.80
N VAL A 65 0.34 1.83 -13.08
CA VAL A 65 -0.22 1.87 -14.43
C VAL A 65 -0.25 3.29 -14.98
N ASP A 66 -0.67 4.27 -14.18
CA ASP A 66 -0.70 5.68 -14.59
C ASP A 66 0.71 6.19 -14.93
N ALA A 67 1.71 5.87 -14.10
CA ALA A 67 3.11 6.22 -14.35
C ALA A 67 3.66 5.57 -15.64
N LEU A 68 3.33 4.29 -15.90
CA LEU A 68 3.73 3.60 -17.12
C LEU A 68 3.10 4.21 -18.37
N VAL A 69 1.79 4.48 -18.33
CA VAL A 69 1.06 5.11 -19.45
C VAL A 69 1.59 6.52 -19.71
N TYR A 70 1.82 7.29 -18.66
CA TYR A 70 2.40 8.63 -18.78
C TYR A 70 3.79 8.59 -19.41
N GLY A 71 4.65 7.66 -18.96
CA GLY A 71 5.98 7.47 -19.54
C GLY A 71 5.94 7.10 -21.03
N ILE A 72 5.06 6.17 -21.42
CA ILE A 72 4.88 5.77 -22.82
C ILE A 72 4.36 6.95 -23.67
N LYS A 73 3.45 7.75 -23.13
CA LYS A 73 2.91 8.92 -23.83
C LYS A 73 3.98 9.98 -24.05
N LEU A 74 4.87 10.21 -23.09
CA LEU A 74 5.98 11.14 -23.20
C LEU A 74 6.96 10.71 -24.30
N ASP A 75 7.37 9.44 -24.29
CA ASP A 75 8.32 8.86 -25.28
C ASP A 75 7.75 8.94 -26.71
N ARG A 76 6.43 8.79 -26.86
CA ARG A 76 5.75 8.91 -28.16
C ARG A 76 5.70 10.36 -28.67
N GLN A 77 5.59 11.34 -27.79
CA GLN A 77 5.59 12.76 -28.17
C GLN A 77 6.99 13.24 -28.54
N GLU A 78 8.02 12.83 -27.81
CA GLU A 78 9.42 13.15 -28.12
C GLU A 78 9.83 12.56 -29.48
N LYS A 79 9.49 11.30 -29.77
CA LYS A 79 9.76 10.70 -31.09
C LYS A 79 9.05 11.39 -32.24
N LYS A 80 7.82 11.86 -32.03
CA LYS A 80 7.07 12.61 -33.06
C LYS A 80 7.71 13.97 -33.31
N SER A 81 8.05 14.71 -32.25
CA SER A 81 8.72 16.01 -32.36
C SER A 81 10.09 15.91 -33.03
N SER A 82 10.86 14.86 -32.72
CA SER A 82 12.19 14.64 -33.30
C SER A 82 12.13 14.28 -34.79
N ASN A 83 11.08 13.59 -35.25
CA ASN A 83 10.90 13.28 -36.66
C ASN A 83 10.42 14.49 -37.48
N GLU A 84 9.59 15.37 -36.93
CA GLU A 84 9.18 16.62 -37.59
C GLU A 84 10.36 17.61 -37.73
N SER A 85 11.32 17.63 -36.79
CA SER A 85 12.53 18.45 -36.90
C SER A 85 13.56 17.94 -37.91
N LEU A 86 13.53 16.64 -38.25
CA LEU A 86 14.41 16.04 -39.27
C LEU A 86 13.79 16.07 -40.68
N SER A 87 12.50 16.42 -40.77
CA SER A 87 11.73 16.49 -42.03
C SER A 87 11.63 17.92 -42.60
N ASN A 88 12.12 18.93 -41.88
CA ASN A 88 12.27 20.32 -42.35
C ASN A 88 13.75 20.63 -42.61
#